data_AF-A0A0E3L7Z7-F1
#
_entry.id   AF-A0A0E3L7Z7-F1
#
_cell.length_a   1.000
_cell.length_b   1.000
_cell.length_c   1.000
_cell.angle_alpha   90.00
_cell.angle_beta   90.00
_cell.angle_gamma   90.00
#
_symmetry.space_group_name_H-M   'P 1'
#
loop_
_entity.id
_entity.type
_entity.pdbx_description
1 polymer ?
#
loop_
_entity_poly.entity_id
_entity_poly.type
_entity_poly.pdbx_seq_one_letter_code
_entity_poly.pdbx_strand_id
1 'polypeptide(L)'
;MLECNRMKMKIGLVIHGPEVIDSKEAEIVLQKLSCLGEVKAELGGAMGKTAVLDAGLEHVIDISRHLKPSACIESFFENSDLVCLLNRGKTVETGKVFGAMVTSHLKEPEKKSLIQIESPDCAGGKLIPLNKKAVSHLEKISEIFGLPAETPLPFQDSVCLETCPQTGKTRTIREISGVFPGENILVNGIVIGKAFSSGVRIVAENGFITAIEGGEIKEHGLEKLHNYEKMDPVDLAGAWVKSGEIRRNSSSLQAARKENTCPRKSVYLSRPGRGKVVLIDHAAENSYELASGAELAVTVGDDTTAIAGDILYRLGIPIIGITDGDCDNVTCESKIFPGSVVLRLIRGSDDIVGKRVKQELLRGQNSAVFENLFAFKEDVLKLAELSIEDVFEY
;
A
#
# COMPACT_ATOMS: atom_id res chain seq x y z
N MET A 1 -34.22 -25.68 28.38
CA MET A 1 -32.94 -25.85 27.65
C MET A 1 -32.27 -24.48 27.73
N LEU A 2 -31.22 -24.35 28.56
CA LEU A 2 -30.71 -23.05 28.98
C LEU A 2 -30.16 -22.25 27.78
N GLU A 3 -30.82 -21.15 27.45
CA GLU A 3 -30.24 -20.05 26.68
C GLU A 3 -29.03 -19.50 27.44
N CYS A 4 -27.83 -19.82 26.96
CA CYS A 4 -26.62 -19.15 27.40
C CYS A 4 -26.55 -17.81 26.66
N ASN A 5 -27.22 -16.81 27.22
CA ASN A 5 -27.15 -15.41 26.76
C ASN A 5 -25.79 -14.79 27.19
N ARG A 6 -24.67 -15.42 26.81
CA ARG A 6 -23.34 -14.81 26.90
C ARG A 6 -23.27 -13.77 25.80
N MET A 7 -23.12 -12.49 26.16
CA MET A 7 -22.78 -11.46 25.18
C MET A 7 -21.60 -11.97 24.34
N LYS A 8 -21.81 -12.17 23.03
CA LYS A 8 -20.74 -12.55 22.11
C LYS A 8 -19.74 -11.39 22.11
N MET A 9 -18.47 -11.72 22.38
CA MET A 9 -17.37 -10.76 22.34
C MET A 9 -17.35 -10.05 20.99
N LYS A 10 -17.17 -8.74 20.96
CA LYS A 10 -16.98 -7.99 19.72
C LYS A 10 -15.50 -7.93 19.39
N ILE A 11 -15.13 -8.44 18.23
CA ILE A 11 -13.73 -8.57 17.80
C ILE A 11 -13.53 -7.71 16.55
N GLY A 12 -12.63 -6.74 16.64
CA GLY A 12 -12.13 -6.01 15.46
C GLY A 12 -10.91 -6.72 14.90
N LEU A 13 -10.92 -7.09 13.62
CA LEU A 13 -9.78 -7.67 12.93
C LEU A 13 -9.22 -6.66 11.92
N VAL A 14 -8.01 -6.17 12.17
CA VAL A 14 -7.28 -5.32 11.23
C VAL A 14 -6.34 -6.21 10.43
N ILE A 15 -6.53 -6.25 9.12
CA ILE A 15 -5.74 -7.09 8.21
C ILE A 15 -4.72 -6.21 7.49
N HIS A 16 -3.44 -6.59 7.52
CA HIS A 16 -2.38 -5.85 6.85
C HIS A 16 -1.61 -6.72 5.85
N GLY A 17 -1.36 -6.12 4.68
CA GLY A 17 -0.58 -6.71 3.60
C GLY A 17 -1.37 -7.67 2.72
N PRO A 18 -1.01 -7.81 1.43
CA PRO A 18 -1.63 -8.78 0.54
C PRO A 18 -1.32 -10.23 0.93
N GLU A 19 -0.21 -10.51 1.62
CA GLU A 19 0.28 -11.87 1.83
C GLU A 19 -0.62 -12.74 2.68
N VAL A 20 -1.28 -12.17 3.70
CA VAL A 20 -2.25 -12.88 4.55
C VAL A 20 -3.54 -13.21 3.79
N ILE A 21 -3.85 -12.48 2.73
CA ILE A 21 -4.98 -12.75 1.84
C ILE A 21 -4.58 -13.80 0.80
N ASP A 22 -3.46 -13.58 0.11
CA ASP A 22 -2.96 -14.46 -0.97
C ASP A 22 -2.64 -15.88 -0.49
N SER A 23 -2.30 -16.03 0.80
CA SER A 23 -2.06 -17.33 1.46
C SER A 23 -3.31 -17.95 2.09
N LYS A 24 -4.49 -17.31 2.00
CA LYS A 24 -5.75 -17.71 2.67
C LYS A 24 -5.72 -17.71 4.20
N GLU A 25 -4.65 -17.19 4.81
CA GLU A 25 -4.55 -17.07 6.27
C GLU A 25 -5.67 -16.22 6.86
N ALA A 26 -6.10 -15.16 6.16
CA ALA A 26 -7.18 -14.30 6.60
C ALA A 26 -8.51 -15.04 6.78
N GLU A 27 -8.85 -15.96 5.88
CA GLU A 27 -10.07 -16.78 5.98
C GLU A 27 -10.00 -17.71 7.20
N ILE A 28 -8.86 -18.36 7.42
CA ILE A 28 -8.61 -19.24 8.57
C ILE A 28 -8.76 -18.45 9.89
N VAL A 29 -8.18 -17.25 9.94
CA VAL A 29 -8.23 -16.36 11.11
C VAL A 29 -9.66 -15.90 11.38
N LEU A 30 -10.39 -15.48 10.34
CA LEU A 30 -11.80 -15.09 10.44
C LEU A 30 -12.67 -16.24 10.99
N GLN A 31 -12.48 -17.46 10.48
CA GLN A 31 -13.19 -18.64 10.94
C GLN A 31 -12.90 -18.93 12.41
N LYS A 32 -11.62 -18.93 12.80
CA LYS A 32 -11.18 -19.18 14.19
C LYS A 32 -11.69 -18.12 15.17
N LEU A 33 -11.64 -16.83 14.81
CA LEU A 33 -12.15 -15.74 15.65
C LEU A 33 -13.68 -15.75 15.75
N SER A 34 -14.40 -16.22 14.73
CA SER A 34 -15.85 -16.34 14.78
C SER A 34 -16.35 -17.34 15.83
N CYS A 35 -15.50 -18.30 16.24
CA CYS A 35 -15.77 -19.18 17.37
C CYS A 35 -15.76 -18.44 18.73
N LEU A 36 -15.10 -17.28 18.81
CA LEU A 36 -14.99 -16.46 20.02
C LEU A 36 -16.10 -15.41 20.15
N GLY A 37 -16.60 -14.88 19.03
CA GLY A 37 -17.42 -13.69 19.04
C GLY A 37 -17.85 -13.21 17.66
N GLU A 38 -18.46 -12.03 17.62
CA GLU A 38 -18.79 -11.33 16.38
C GLU A 38 -17.53 -10.64 15.85
N VAL A 39 -17.12 -10.95 14.62
CA VAL A 39 -15.92 -10.41 14.00
C VAL A 39 -16.29 -9.38 12.95
N LYS A 40 -15.66 -8.20 13.02
CA LYS A 40 -15.65 -7.21 11.94
C LYS A 40 -14.24 -7.02 11.46
N ALA A 41 -14.01 -7.18 10.16
CA ALA A 41 -12.70 -7.06 9.56
C ALA A 41 -12.59 -5.81 8.67
N GLU A 42 -11.47 -5.09 8.81
CA GLU A 42 -11.12 -3.94 7.98
C GLU A 42 -9.67 -4.09 7.51
N LEU A 43 -9.41 -3.72 6.26
CA LEU A 43 -8.08 -3.81 5.67
C LEU A 43 -7.30 -2.49 5.84
N GLY A 44 -6.02 -2.60 6.21
CA GLY A 44 -5.05 -1.49 6.14
C GLY A 44 -4.14 -1.58 4.91
N GLY A 45 -4.18 -0.57 4.04
CA GLY A 45 -3.26 -0.37 2.91
C GLY A 45 -3.80 -0.77 1.52
N ALA A 46 -3.20 -0.20 0.46
CA ALA A 46 -3.67 -0.36 -0.92
C ALA A 46 -3.53 -1.77 -1.50
N MET A 47 -2.35 -2.39 -1.40
CA MET A 47 -2.12 -3.68 -2.07
C MET A 47 -2.92 -4.83 -1.46
N GLY A 48 -3.23 -4.74 -0.17
CA GLY A 48 -4.16 -5.67 0.46
C GLY A 48 -5.56 -5.63 -0.19
N LYS A 49 -5.99 -4.46 -0.70
CA LYS A 49 -7.31 -4.27 -1.31
C LYS A 49 -7.37 -4.99 -2.64
N THR A 50 -6.27 -4.90 -3.39
CA THR A 50 -6.06 -5.68 -4.61
C THR A 50 -6.15 -7.18 -4.32
N ALA A 51 -5.52 -7.66 -3.25
CA ALA A 51 -5.60 -9.07 -2.87
C ALA A 51 -7.00 -9.49 -2.42
N VAL A 52 -7.72 -8.66 -1.66
CA VAL A 52 -9.12 -8.92 -1.27
C VAL A 52 -10.03 -9.06 -2.49
N LEU A 53 -9.90 -8.14 -3.46
CA LEU A 53 -10.66 -8.20 -4.72
C LEU A 53 -10.30 -9.43 -5.55
N ASP A 54 -9.01 -9.78 -5.62
CA ASP A 54 -8.55 -10.98 -6.33
C ASP A 54 -9.11 -12.26 -5.69
N ALA A 55 -9.31 -12.26 -4.37
CA ALA A 55 -9.86 -13.38 -3.61
C ALA A 55 -11.40 -13.38 -3.51
N GLY A 56 -12.08 -12.30 -3.92
CA GLY A 56 -13.54 -12.15 -3.78
C GLY A 56 -14.01 -11.98 -2.33
N LEU A 57 -13.16 -11.45 -1.45
CA LEU A 57 -13.41 -11.35 0.00
C LEU A 57 -14.02 -10.00 0.43
N GLU A 58 -14.40 -9.12 -0.49
CA GLU A 58 -14.99 -7.81 -0.19
C GLU A 58 -16.33 -7.86 0.56
N HIS A 59 -16.98 -9.03 0.60
CA HIS A 59 -18.21 -9.28 1.36
C HIS A 59 -17.95 -9.61 2.84
N VAL A 60 -16.72 -9.93 3.21
CA VAL A 60 -16.30 -10.26 4.59
C VAL A 60 -15.28 -9.29 5.17
N ILE A 61 -14.46 -8.66 4.32
CA ILE A 61 -13.43 -7.68 4.72
C ILE A 61 -13.81 -6.32 4.16
N ASP A 62 -13.99 -5.34 5.04
CA ASP A 62 -14.27 -3.96 4.65
C ASP A 62 -13.01 -3.33 4.01
N ILE A 63 -13.16 -2.95 2.74
CA ILE A 63 -12.15 -2.26 1.91
C ILE A 63 -12.64 -0.90 1.41
N SER A 64 -13.74 -0.38 1.99
CA SER A 64 -14.35 0.88 1.58
C SER A 64 -13.50 2.10 1.92
N ARG A 65 -12.66 1.99 2.96
CA ARG A 65 -11.78 3.06 3.46
C ARG A 65 -10.32 2.75 3.16
N HIS A 66 -9.53 3.80 2.97
CA HIS A 66 -8.08 3.72 2.81
C HIS A 66 -7.40 4.25 4.07
N LEU A 67 -7.17 3.36 5.03
CA LEU A 67 -6.62 3.74 6.32
C LEU A 67 -5.30 3.05 6.59
N LYS A 68 -4.49 3.72 7.42
CA LYS A 68 -3.35 3.09 8.10
C LYS A 68 -3.87 2.05 9.11
N PRO A 69 -3.15 0.95 9.34
CA PRO A 69 -3.52 -0.03 10.36
C PRO A 69 -3.80 0.58 11.73
N SER A 70 -3.02 1.59 12.16
CA SER A 70 -3.25 2.30 13.42
C SER A 70 -4.61 3.01 13.46
N ALA A 71 -5.04 3.63 12.36
CA ALA A 71 -6.34 4.28 12.26
C ALA A 71 -7.50 3.27 12.26
N CYS A 72 -7.33 2.09 11.63
CA CYS A 72 -8.31 0.99 11.73
C CYS A 72 -8.44 0.50 13.19
N ILE A 73 -7.30 0.36 13.90
CA ILE A 73 -7.30 -0.04 15.32
C ILE A 73 -8.00 1.01 16.19
N GLU A 74 -7.73 2.31 15.99
CA GLU A 74 -8.43 3.38 16.72
C GLU A 74 -9.95 3.31 16.48
N SER A 75 -10.38 3.09 15.24
CA SER A 75 -11.80 2.91 14.88
C SER A 75 -12.44 1.72 15.62
N PHE A 76 -11.73 0.59 15.72
CA PHE A 76 -12.23 -0.59 16.43
C PHE A 76 -12.19 -0.44 17.96
N PHE A 77 -11.29 0.37 18.53
CA PHE A 77 -11.25 0.61 19.98
C PHE A 77 -12.55 1.21 20.53
N GLU A 78 -13.33 1.92 19.71
CA GLU A 78 -14.62 2.48 20.13
C GLU A 78 -15.72 1.43 20.24
N ASN A 79 -15.65 0.34 19.47
CA ASN A 79 -16.79 -0.56 19.26
C ASN A 79 -16.51 -2.04 19.56
N SER A 80 -15.25 -2.41 19.80
CA SER A 80 -14.82 -3.78 20.04
C SER A 80 -14.30 -4.00 21.47
N ASP A 81 -14.38 -5.24 21.93
CA ASP A 81 -13.83 -5.69 23.21
C ASP A 81 -12.36 -6.10 23.07
N LEU A 82 -12.04 -6.70 21.92
CA LEU A 82 -10.72 -7.17 21.51
C LEU A 82 -10.43 -6.67 20.10
N VAL A 83 -9.20 -6.24 19.86
CA VAL A 83 -8.70 -5.95 18.50
C VAL A 83 -7.52 -6.87 18.19
N CYS A 84 -7.57 -7.46 17.00
CA CYS A 84 -6.51 -8.30 16.47
C CYS A 84 -5.87 -7.63 15.25
N LEU A 85 -4.54 -7.59 15.18
CA LEU A 85 -3.78 -7.18 14.00
C LEU A 85 -3.27 -8.44 13.30
N LEU A 86 -3.81 -8.79 12.15
CA LEU A 86 -3.33 -9.89 11.32
C LEU A 86 -2.25 -9.38 10.36
N ASN A 87 -1.07 -10.00 10.41
CA ASN A 87 0.06 -9.62 9.58
C ASN A 87 0.91 -10.84 9.17
N ARG A 88 1.63 -10.70 8.06
CA ARG A 88 2.66 -11.65 7.60
C ARG A 88 3.90 -10.89 7.15
N GLY A 89 4.82 -10.68 8.09
CA GLY A 89 6.11 -10.09 7.85
C GLY A 89 6.97 -10.94 6.90
N LYS A 90 8.12 -10.40 6.49
CA LYS A 90 9.14 -11.18 5.75
C LYS A 90 9.72 -12.27 6.65
N THR A 91 9.93 -11.91 7.91
CA THR A 91 10.15 -12.82 9.03
C THR A 91 9.25 -12.42 10.19
N VAL A 92 9.13 -13.29 11.18
CA VAL A 92 8.38 -13.03 12.42
C VAL A 92 8.93 -11.79 13.14
N GLU A 93 10.24 -11.61 13.16
CA GLU A 93 10.92 -10.46 13.76
C GLU A 93 10.53 -9.16 13.07
N THR A 94 10.50 -9.14 11.74
CA THR A 94 10.03 -7.97 10.97
C THR A 94 8.56 -7.67 11.25
N GLY A 95 7.74 -8.71 11.39
CA GLY A 95 6.33 -8.58 11.76
C GLY A 95 6.14 -7.97 13.15
N LYS A 96 6.96 -8.36 14.14
CA LYS A 96 6.95 -7.76 15.48
C LYS A 96 7.25 -6.27 15.46
N VAL A 97 8.30 -5.87 14.74
CA VAL A 97 8.66 -4.45 14.61
C VAL A 97 7.52 -3.67 13.98
N PHE A 98 6.87 -4.22 12.96
CA PHE A 98 5.70 -3.62 12.34
C PHE A 98 4.54 -3.43 13.34
N GLY A 99 4.16 -4.45 14.11
CA GLY A 99 3.08 -4.30 15.09
C GLY A 99 3.39 -3.30 16.20
N ALA A 100 4.64 -3.26 16.65
CA ALA A 100 5.08 -2.28 17.64
C ALA A 100 5.07 -0.85 17.07
N MET A 101 5.50 -0.65 15.82
CA MET A 101 5.37 0.61 15.09
C MET A 101 3.90 1.02 14.94
N VAL A 102 3.00 0.11 14.56
CA VAL A 102 1.56 0.42 14.47
C VAL A 102 1.01 0.88 15.83
N THR A 103 1.45 0.24 16.91
CA THR A 103 1.02 0.55 18.27
C THR A 103 1.54 1.90 18.76
N SER A 104 2.78 2.29 18.41
CA SER A 104 3.35 3.59 18.81
C SER A 104 2.62 4.78 18.19
N HIS A 105 1.89 4.57 17.10
CA HIS A 105 1.07 5.60 16.45
C HIS A 105 -0.37 5.70 17.02
N LEU A 106 -0.74 4.89 18.01
CA LEU A 106 -2.05 4.96 18.65
C LEU A 106 -2.07 6.06 19.72
N LYS A 107 -3.16 6.84 19.78
CA LYS A 107 -3.33 7.86 20.85
C LYS A 107 -3.48 7.25 22.25
N GLU A 108 -4.23 6.17 22.35
CA GLU A 108 -4.52 5.47 23.61
C GLU A 108 -4.26 3.97 23.44
N PRO A 109 -2.98 3.52 23.37
CA PRO A 109 -2.64 2.13 23.08
C PRO A 109 -3.19 1.14 24.11
N GLU A 110 -3.44 1.58 25.35
CA GLU A 110 -4.00 0.77 26.43
C GLU A 110 -5.54 0.83 26.52
N LYS A 111 -6.25 1.37 25.51
CA LYS A 111 -7.71 1.51 25.57
C LYS A 111 -8.43 0.16 25.58
N LYS A 112 -8.08 -0.75 24.67
CA LYS A 112 -8.63 -2.12 24.56
C LYS A 112 -7.53 -3.16 24.42
N SER A 113 -7.86 -4.44 24.56
CA SER A 113 -6.91 -5.53 24.32
C SER A 113 -6.48 -5.54 22.85
N LEU A 114 -5.16 -5.52 22.59
CA LEU A 114 -4.60 -5.52 21.23
C LEU A 114 -3.58 -6.65 21.07
N ILE A 115 -3.86 -7.58 20.16
CA ILE A 115 -3.01 -8.76 19.91
C ILE A 115 -2.69 -8.82 18.43
N GLN A 116 -1.41 -8.98 18.09
CA GLN A 116 -1.02 -9.32 16.73
C GLN A 116 -1.00 -10.83 16.53
N ILE A 117 -1.56 -11.26 15.41
CA ILE A 117 -1.51 -12.61 14.89
C ILE A 117 -0.52 -12.59 13.72
N GLU A 118 0.70 -13.08 13.96
CA GLU A 118 1.79 -13.02 12.99
C GLU A 118 1.98 -14.38 12.31
N SER A 119 1.84 -14.40 10.98
CA SER A 119 2.08 -15.57 10.12
C SER A 119 1.40 -16.86 10.63
N PRO A 120 0.06 -16.87 10.86
CA PRO A 120 -0.63 -17.89 11.63
C PRO A 120 -0.60 -19.32 11.06
N ASP A 121 -0.30 -19.49 9.77
CA ASP A 121 -0.22 -20.80 9.11
C ASP A 121 1.23 -21.22 8.80
N CYS A 122 2.22 -20.49 9.34
CA CYS A 122 3.63 -20.81 9.19
C CYS A 122 4.17 -21.53 10.43
N ALA A 123 5.19 -22.40 10.26
CA ALA A 123 5.85 -23.12 11.36
C ALA A 123 6.48 -22.21 12.45
N GLY A 124 6.62 -20.90 12.17
CA GLY A 124 7.08 -19.89 13.11
C GLY A 124 6.02 -18.90 13.56
N GLY A 125 4.74 -19.10 13.22
CA GLY A 125 3.65 -18.19 13.55
C GLY A 125 3.52 -17.94 15.05
N LYS A 126 3.16 -16.72 15.44
CA LYS A 126 3.10 -16.31 16.86
C LYS A 126 1.97 -15.35 17.16
N LEU A 127 1.55 -15.36 18.43
CA LEU A 127 0.70 -14.31 18.99
C LEU A 127 1.57 -13.33 19.76
N ILE A 128 1.48 -12.05 19.41
CA ILE A 128 2.29 -10.99 20.02
C ILE A 128 1.35 -10.04 20.77
N PRO A 129 1.44 -9.96 22.11
CA PRO A 129 0.69 -8.96 22.86
C PRO A 129 1.26 -7.57 22.57
N LEU A 130 0.45 -6.71 21.96
CA LEU A 130 0.87 -5.35 21.60
C LEU A 130 0.68 -4.34 22.73
N ASN A 131 -0.07 -4.69 23.78
CA ASN A 131 -0.25 -3.85 24.97
C ASN A 131 -0.47 -4.67 26.24
N LYS A 132 -0.53 -4.02 27.40
CA LYS A 132 -0.69 -4.73 28.69
C LYS A 132 -2.03 -5.43 28.82
N LYS A 133 -3.10 -4.86 28.25
CA LYS A 133 -4.44 -5.47 28.26
C LYS A 133 -4.56 -6.76 27.45
N ALA A 134 -3.67 -6.98 26.49
CA ALA A 134 -3.61 -8.17 25.64
C ALA A 134 -3.57 -9.47 26.45
N VAL A 135 -2.87 -9.47 27.59
CA VAL A 135 -2.65 -10.65 28.43
C VAL A 135 -3.97 -11.33 28.82
N SER A 136 -5.04 -10.56 29.02
CA SER A 136 -6.36 -11.08 29.41
C SER A 136 -7.02 -12.02 28.39
N HIS A 137 -6.68 -11.89 27.11
CA HIS A 137 -7.25 -12.69 26.02
C HIS A 137 -6.25 -13.67 25.40
N LEU A 138 -4.97 -13.54 25.75
CA LEU A 138 -3.87 -14.19 25.05
C LEU A 138 -3.90 -15.72 25.16
N GLU A 139 -4.19 -16.26 26.35
CA GLU A 139 -4.31 -17.72 26.56
C GLU A 139 -5.42 -18.33 25.71
N LYS A 140 -6.59 -17.69 25.70
CA LYS A 140 -7.76 -18.16 24.94
C LYS A 140 -7.51 -18.14 23.43
N ILE A 141 -6.83 -17.10 22.93
CA ILE A 141 -6.46 -17.02 21.51
C ILE A 141 -5.36 -18.05 21.20
N SER A 142 -4.38 -18.24 22.08
CA SER A 142 -3.33 -19.24 21.91
C SER A 142 -3.89 -20.65 21.75
N GLU A 143 -4.88 -21.02 22.57
CA GLU A 143 -5.57 -22.31 22.48
C GLU A 143 -6.29 -22.49 21.13
N ILE A 144 -7.03 -21.48 20.67
CA ILE A 144 -7.81 -21.57 19.42
C ILE A 144 -6.93 -21.59 18.19
N PHE A 145 -5.84 -20.83 18.21
CA PHE A 145 -4.93 -20.76 17.07
C PHE A 145 -3.91 -21.89 17.07
N GLY A 146 -3.64 -22.50 18.22
CA GLY A 146 -2.53 -23.45 18.39
C GLY A 146 -1.17 -22.77 18.27
N LEU A 147 -1.10 -21.47 18.55
CA LEU A 147 0.09 -20.65 18.34
C LEU A 147 0.72 -20.24 19.68
N PRO A 148 2.06 -20.24 19.77
CA PRO A 148 2.75 -19.76 20.96
C PRO A 148 2.53 -18.25 21.12
N ALA A 149 2.30 -17.84 22.37
CA ALA A 149 2.23 -16.44 22.77
C ALA A 149 3.59 -15.93 23.23
N GLU A 150 3.97 -14.73 22.79
CA GLU A 150 5.19 -14.08 23.26
C GLU A 150 4.99 -13.23 24.50
N THR A 151 6.08 -13.01 25.23
CA THR A 151 6.13 -11.97 26.26
C THR A 151 6.20 -10.59 25.62
N PRO A 152 5.53 -9.57 26.17
CA PRO A 152 5.66 -8.20 25.69
C PRO A 152 7.13 -7.76 25.69
N LEU A 153 7.65 -7.37 24.54
CA LEU A 153 8.97 -6.77 24.44
C LEU A 153 8.85 -5.25 24.53
N PRO A 154 9.80 -4.56 25.21
CA PRO A 154 9.85 -3.11 25.15
C PRO A 154 10.11 -2.66 23.71
N PHE A 155 9.30 -1.71 23.24
CA PHE A 155 9.50 -1.09 21.95
C PHE A 155 10.77 -0.23 21.97
N GLN A 156 11.49 -0.24 20.85
CA GLN A 156 12.60 0.66 20.60
C GLN A 156 12.20 1.58 19.45
N ASP A 157 12.16 2.90 19.71
CA ASP A 157 11.85 3.88 18.68
C ASP A 157 12.85 3.75 17.52
N SER A 158 12.33 3.49 16.33
CA SER A 158 13.15 3.43 15.11
C SER A 158 13.57 4.82 14.61
N VAL A 159 13.14 5.89 15.30
CA VAL A 159 13.39 7.29 14.91
C VAL A 159 14.17 7.98 16.02
N CYS A 160 15.34 8.50 15.67
CA CYS A 160 16.15 9.37 16.51
C CYS A 160 16.05 10.81 15.99
N LEU A 161 15.71 11.74 16.88
CA LEU A 161 15.69 13.18 16.60
C LEU A 161 16.85 13.86 17.32
N GLU A 162 17.78 14.42 16.56
CA GLU A 162 18.93 15.16 17.04
C GLU A 162 18.77 16.63 16.66
N THR A 163 18.65 17.54 17.63
CA THR A 163 18.66 18.97 17.38
C THR A 163 20.02 19.54 17.79
N CYS A 164 20.73 20.18 16.86
CA CYS A 164 21.99 20.83 17.16
C CYS A 164 21.74 22.09 18.00
N PRO A 165 22.20 22.17 19.27
CA PRO A 165 21.92 23.32 20.14
C PRO A 165 22.51 24.63 19.63
N GLN A 166 23.60 24.57 18.86
CA GLN A 166 24.29 25.77 18.35
C GLN A 166 23.72 26.29 17.03
N THR A 167 23.14 25.42 16.19
CA THR A 167 22.66 25.81 14.84
C THR A 167 21.14 25.76 14.68
N GLY A 168 20.43 25.15 15.64
CA GLY A 168 18.98 24.92 15.56
C GLY A 168 18.55 23.92 14.47
N LYS A 169 19.49 23.35 13.72
CA LYS A 169 19.20 22.36 12.67
C LYS A 169 18.73 21.05 13.29
N THR A 170 17.68 20.48 12.71
CA THR A 170 17.12 19.20 13.14
C THR A 170 17.57 18.09 12.21
N ARG A 171 18.17 17.05 12.78
CA ARG A 171 18.58 15.83 12.09
C ARG A 171 17.67 14.69 12.55
N THR A 172 17.02 14.05 11.60
CA THR A 172 16.15 12.89 11.84
C THR A 172 16.84 11.66 11.26
N ILE A 173 17.04 10.64 12.08
CA ILE A 173 17.59 9.36 11.65
C ILE A 173 16.50 8.32 11.84
N ARG A 174 16.13 7.61 10.77
CA ARG A 174 15.15 6.54 10.83
C ARG A 174 15.76 5.21 10.42
N GLU A 175 15.81 4.27 11.35
CA GLU A 175 16.21 2.90 11.09
C GLU A 175 15.07 2.12 10.41
N ILE A 176 15.42 1.32 9.42
CA ILE A 176 14.50 0.43 8.72
C ILE A 176 14.84 -1.00 9.11
N SER A 177 13.92 -1.68 9.78
CA SER A 177 14.07 -3.09 10.14
C SER A 177 13.56 -4.01 9.04
N GLY A 178 14.16 -5.19 8.90
CA GLY A 178 13.67 -6.22 7.98
C GLY A 178 14.00 -5.96 6.51
N VAL A 179 15.03 -5.16 6.25
CA VAL A 179 15.54 -4.92 4.90
C VAL A 179 16.46 -6.07 4.50
N PHE A 180 16.35 -6.52 3.25
CA PHE A 180 17.29 -7.45 2.66
C PHE A 180 18.21 -6.72 1.66
N PRO A 181 19.50 -7.12 1.56
CA PRO A 181 20.38 -6.58 0.53
C PRO A 181 19.76 -6.72 -0.87
N GLY A 182 19.82 -5.65 -1.65
CA GLY A 182 19.25 -5.56 -3.00
C GLY A 182 17.83 -5.01 -3.06
N GLU A 183 17.16 -4.80 -1.93
CA GLU A 183 15.80 -4.24 -1.92
C GLU A 183 15.77 -2.74 -2.20
N ASN A 184 14.75 -2.29 -2.93
CA ASN A 184 14.42 -0.87 -3.05
C ASN A 184 13.96 -0.31 -1.70
N ILE A 185 14.30 0.94 -1.43
CA ILE A 185 13.88 1.71 -0.24
C ILE A 185 12.85 2.74 -0.69
N LEU A 186 11.65 2.66 -0.15
CA LEU A 186 10.54 3.51 -0.52
C LEU A 186 10.17 4.45 0.63
N VAL A 187 9.97 5.73 0.32
CA VAL A 187 9.43 6.74 1.23
C VAL A 187 8.18 7.37 0.61
N ASN A 188 7.05 7.27 1.29
CA ASN A 188 5.73 7.72 0.81
C ASN A 188 5.37 7.19 -0.60
N GLY A 189 5.81 5.97 -0.91
CA GLY A 189 5.57 5.31 -2.21
C GLY A 189 6.61 5.59 -3.29
N ILE A 190 7.59 6.47 -3.04
CA ILE A 190 8.65 6.81 -4.00
C ILE A 190 9.92 6.03 -3.66
N VAL A 191 10.53 5.38 -4.66
CA VAL A 191 11.83 4.71 -4.50
C VAL A 191 12.93 5.76 -4.41
N ILE A 192 13.56 5.88 -3.25
CA ILE A 192 14.62 6.87 -2.98
C ILE A 192 16.02 6.28 -3.01
N GLY A 193 16.14 4.96 -3.19
CA GLY A 193 17.42 4.29 -3.07
C GLY A 193 17.31 2.77 -2.99
N LYS A 194 18.46 2.13 -2.80
CA LYS A 194 18.59 0.67 -2.74
C LYS A 194 19.44 0.25 -1.55
N ALA A 195 19.04 -0.82 -0.89
CA ALA A 195 19.76 -1.36 0.25
C ALA A 195 20.93 -2.26 -0.18
N PHE A 196 22.07 -2.13 0.49
CA PHE A 196 23.22 -3.03 0.34
C PHE A 196 23.43 -3.96 1.53
N SER A 197 22.75 -3.66 2.63
CA SER A 197 22.83 -4.40 3.88
C SER A 197 21.46 -4.50 4.52
N SER A 198 21.34 -5.31 5.57
CA SER A 198 20.12 -5.40 6.38
C SER A 198 19.95 -4.28 7.39
N GLY A 199 21.03 -3.55 7.70
CA GLY A 199 21.02 -2.42 8.64
C GLY A 199 20.96 -1.11 7.86
N VAL A 200 19.75 -0.62 7.58
CA VAL A 200 19.55 0.61 6.80
C VAL A 200 19.06 1.74 7.69
N ARG A 201 19.67 2.93 7.55
CA ARG A 201 19.21 4.16 8.21
C ARG A 201 19.06 5.28 7.20
N ILE A 202 17.89 5.90 7.15
CA ILE A 202 17.65 7.12 6.38
C ILE A 202 18.00 8.31 7.28
N VAL A 203 18.86 9.19 6.80
CA VAL A 203 19.24 10.42 7.47
C VAL A 203 18.64 11.59 6.73
N ALA A 204 17.89 12.43 7.44
CA ALA A 204 17.36 13.68 6.93
C ALA A 204 17.80 14.88 7.78
N GLU A 205 18.18 15.97 7.13
CA GLU A 205 18.50 17.25 7.76
C GLU A 205 17.49 18.31 7.34
N ASN A 206 16.80 18.89 8.32
CA ASN A 206 15.72 19.87 8.10
C ASN A 206 14.65 19.41 7.09
N GLY A 207 14.35 18.12 7.10
CA GLY A 207 13.35 17.51 6.20
C GLY A 207 13.89 17.09 4.83
N PHE A 208 15.19 17.24 4.55
CA PHE A 208 15.81 16.79 3.30
C PHE A 208 16.65 15.55 3.53
N ILE A 209 16.45 14.50 2.73
CA ILE A 209 17.23 13.27 2.87
C ILE A 209 18.65 13.54 2.38
N THR A 210 19.64 13.31 3.26
CA THR A 210 21.06 13.56 2.98
C THR A 210 21.87 12.28 2.84
N ALA A 211 21.41 11.18 3.42
CA ALA A 211 22.09 9.89 3.31
C ALA A 211 21.13 8.71 3.52
N ILE A 212 21.49 7.59 2.89
CA ILE A 212 20.98 6.26 3.21
C ILE A 212 22.17 5.43 3.66
N GLU A 213 22.35 5.29 4.97
CA GLU A 213 23.41 4.43 5.52
C GLU A 213 23.02 2.96 5.34
N GLY A 214 23.95 2.12 4.90
CA GLY A 214 23.67 0.72 4.57
C GLY A 214 22.99 0.53 3.20
N GLY A 215 22.92 1.58 2.38
CA GLY A 215 22.39 1.58 1.01
C GLY A 215 22.98 2.71 0.16
N GLU A 216 22.33 2.98 -0.97
CA GLU A 216 22.64 4.08 -1.89
C GLU A 216 21.40 4.93 -2.16
N ILE A 217 21.62 6.21 -2.47
CA ILE A 217 20.57 7.14 -2.89
C ILE A 217 20.32 6.99 -4.40
N LYS A 218 19.03 7.00 -4.78
CA LYS A 218 18.57 7.25 -6.14
C LYS A 218 18.21 8.73 -6.25
N GLU A 219 19.09 9.55 -6.84
CA GLU A 219 18.93 11.01 -6.93
C GLU A 219 17.58 11.42 -7.50
N HIS A 220 17.18 10.81 -8.61
CA HIS A 220 15.89 11.09 -9.24
C HIS A 220 14.68 10.73 -8.34
N GLY A 221 14.84 9.76 -7.45
CA GLY A 221 13.84 9.44 -6.43
C GLY A 221 13.73 10.54 -5.36
N LEU A 222 14.84 11.17 -4.98
CA LEU A 222 14.84 12.31 -4.08
C LEU A 222 14.24 13.56 -4.73
N GLU A 223 14.53 13.80 -6.01
CA GLU A 223 13.88 14.86 -6.79
C GLU A 223 12.36 14.71 -6.74
N LYS A 224 11.85 13.50 -7.04
CA LYS A 224 10.42 13.16 -6.95
C LYS A 224 9.86 13.40 -5.55
N LEU A 225 10.54 12.88 -4.52
CA LEU A 225 10.11 13.00 -3.13
C LEU A 225 10.05 14.46 -2.65
N HIS A 226 10.99 15.30 -3.09
CA HIS A 226 11.09 16.72 -2.75
C HIS A 226 10.39 17.66 -3.74
N ASN A 227 9.51 17.13 -4.61
CA ASN A 227 8.73 17.92 -5.56
C ASN A 227 9.61 18.76 -6.51
N TYR A 228 10.71 18.17 -6.95
CA TYR A 228 11.71 18.72 -7.86
C TYR A 228 12.19 20.11 -7.40
N GLU A 229 12.03 21.13 -8.26
CA GLU A 229 12.48 22.50 -8.03
C GLU A 229 11.83 23.18 -6.80
N LYS A 230 10.69 22.68 -6.32
CA LYS A 230 10.02 23.26 -5.14
C LYS A 230 10.76 22.94 -3.84
N MET A 231 11.48 21.81 -3.80
CA MET A 231 12.26 21.38 -2.64
C MET A 231 11.41 21.33 -1.36
N ASP A 232 10.28 20.61 -1.41
CA ASP A 232 9.39 20.46 -0.27
C ASP A 232 10.03 19.54 0.80
N PRO A 233 10.05 19.95 2.09
CA PRO A 233 10.61 19.11 3.14
C PRO A 233 9.69 17.92 3.45
N VAL A 234 10.29 16.81 3.88
CA VAL A 234 9.59 15.57 4.27
C VAL A 234 9.69 15.35 5.76
N ASP A 235 8.54 15.06 6.39
CA ASP A 235 8.52 14.52 7.74
C ASP A 235 8.91 13.03 7.71
N LEU A 236 10.22 12.76 7.83
CA LEU A 236 10.75 11.39 7.84
C LEU A 236 10.24 10.57 9.03
N ALA A 237 9.89 11.21 10.15
CA ALA A 237 9.37 10.50 11.32
C ALA A 237 7.96 9.94 11.04
N GLY A 238 7.09 10.75 10.44
CA GLY A 238 5.71 10.36 10.08
C GLY A 238 5.55 9.63 8.73
N ALA A 239 6.59 9.61 7.89
CA ALA A 239 6.54 9.04 6.54
C ALA A 239 6.23 7.54 6.52
N TRP A 240 5.64 7.05 5.43
CA TRP A 240 5.58 5.62 5.15
C TRP A 240 6.90 5.14 4.57
N VAL A 241 7.62 4.31 5.31
CA VAL A 241 8.90 3.73 4.87
C VAL A 241 8.73 2.23 4.68
N LYS A 242 9.07 1.73 3.48
CA LYS A 242 8.96 0.31 3.09
C LYS A 242 10.25 -0.14 2.41
N SER A 243 10.51 -1.44 2.41
CA SER A 243 11.58 -2.02 1.59
C SER A 243 11.10 -3.25 0.81
N GLY A 244 11.67 -3.45 -0.38
CA GLY A 244 11.40 -4.60 -1.24
C GLY A 244 10.14 -4.42 -2.10
N GLU A 245 9.62 -5.55 -2.59
CA GLU A 245 8.45 -5.59 -3.47
C GLU A 245 7.15 -5.24 -2.74
N ILE A 246 6.22 -4.60 -3.45
CA ILE A 246 4.94 -4.16 -2.87
C ILE A 246 3.95 -5.34 -2.72
N ARG A 247 4.12 -6.41 -3.50
CA ARG A 247 3.35 -7.67 -3.40
C ARG A 247 4.17 -8.86 -3.94
N ARG A 248 4.66 -9.71 -3.04
CA ARG A 248 5.61 -10.80 -3.36
C ARG A 248 5.03 -12.03 -4.07
N ASN A 249 3.74 -12.31 -3.88
CA ASN A 249 3.12 -13.58 -4.29
C ASN A 249 1.92 -13.39 -5.25
N SER A 250 2.13 -12.84 -6.45
CA SER A 250 1.08 -12.80 -7.49
C SER A 250 0.86 -14.15 -8.19
N SER A 251 1.87 -15.03 -8.18
CA SER A 251 1.94 -16.23 -9.03
C SER A 251 1.00 -17.37 -8.61
N SER A 252 0.53 -17.41 -7.36
CA SER A 252 -0.43 -18.43 -6.89
C SER A 252 -1.86 -18.21 -7.41
N LEU A 253 -2.15 -17.06 -8.03
CA LEU A 253 -3.48 -16.70 -8.53
C LEU A 253 -3.89 -17.38 -9.84
N GLN A 254 -2.97 -18.09 -10.52
CA GLN A 254 -3.31 -18.76 -11.78
C GLN A 254 -4.24 -19.97 -11.59
N ALA A 255 -4.21 -20.63 -10.43
CA ALA A 255 -5.01 -21.84 -10.20
C ALA A 255 -6.47 -21.57 -9.77
N ALA A 256 -6.75 -20.44 -9.12
CA ALA A 256 -8.09 -20.12 -8.58
C ALA A 256 -9.01 -19.41 -9.58
N ARG A 257 -8.51 -19.01 -10.76
CA ARG A 257 -9.20 -18.10 -11.69
C ARG A 257 -10.07 -18.74 -12.75
N LYS A 258 -10.29 -20.06 -12.73
CA LYS A 258 -11.16 -20.69 -13.74
C LYS A 258 -12.66 -20.41 -13.57
N GLU A 259 -13.13 -19.85 -12.44
CA GLU A 259 -14.57 -19.81 -12.18
C GLU A 259 -15.21 -18.44 -11.92
N ASN A 260 -14.46 -17.35 -11.67
CA ASN A 260 -15.09 -16.06 -11.30
C ASN A 260 -14.59 -14.85 -12.11
N THR A 261 -14.67 -14.93 -13.44
CA THR A 261 -14.65 -13.72 -14.27
C THR A 261 -16.08 -13.39 -14.71
N CYS A 262 -16.76 -12.55 -13.95
CA CYS A 262 -17.75 -11.65 -14.54
C CYS A 262 -17.02 -10.35 -14.88
N PRO A 263 -16.42 -10.22 -16.08
CA PRO A 263 -15.99 -8.91 -16.52
C PRO A 263 -17.24 -8.03 -16.54
N ARG A 264 -17.19 -6.89 -15.84
CA ARG A 264 -18.08 -5.77 -16.20
C ARG A 264 -17.98 -5.62 -17.71
N LYS A 265 -19.13 -5.70 -18.40
CA LYS A 265 -19.20 -5.73 -19.87
C LYS A 265 -18.16 -4.79 -20.46
N SER A 266 -17.30 -5.32 -21.33
CA SER A 266 -16.33 -4.55 -22.08
C SER A 266 -17.04 -3.44 -22.83
N VAL A 267 -17.00 -2.23 -22.28
CA VAL A 267 -17.22 -1.04 -23.08
C VAL A 267 -15.88 -0.80 -23.73
N TYR A 268 -15.67 -1.46 -24.86
CA TYR A 268 -14.66 -1.01 -25.81
C TYR A 268 -14.82 0.51 -25.96
N LEU A 269 -13.72 1.26 -25.83
CA LEU A 269 -13.64 2.71 -26.11
C LEU A 269 -14.00 3.07 -27.57
N SER A 270 -14.57 2.14 -28.34
CA SER A 270 -15.05 2.30 -29.72
C SER A 270 -16.30 3.19 -29.85
N ARG A 271 -16.83 3.74 -28.76
CA ARG A 271 -17.89 4.77 -28.82
C ARG A 271 -17.36 6.09 -28.24
N PRO A 272 -17.61 7.23 -28.89
CA PRO A 272 -17.34 8.55 -28.31
C PRO A 272 -18.24 8.71 -27.08
N GLY A 273 -17.71 8.30 -25.93
CA GLY A 273 -18.37 8.36 -24.65
C GLY A 273 -17.89 9.58 -23.89
N ARG A 274 -18.83 10.24 -23.22
CA ARG A 274 -18.55 11.20 -22.17
C ARG A 274 -18.02 10.45 -20.95
N GLY A 275 -16.98 10.95 -20.30
CA GLY A 275 -16.44 10.31 -19.11
C GLY A 275 -15.51 11.19 -18.30
N LYS A 276 -15.34 10.84 -17.03
CA LYS A 276 -14.36 11.47 -16.14
C LYS A 276 -12.98 10.85 -16.41
N VAL A 277 -12.01 11.71 -16.69
CA VAL A 277 -10.59 11.37 -16.76
C VAL A 277 -9.91 11.79 -15.47
N VAL A 278 -9.02 10.94 -14.95
CA VAL A 278 -8.18 11.25 -13.78
C VAL A 278 -6.71 11.15 -14.14
N LEU A 279 -5.86 11.93 -13.48
CA LEU A 279 -4.41 11.86 -13.57
C LEU A 279 -3.87 11.21 -12.29
N ILE A 280 -3.10 10.13 -12.46
CA ILE A 280 -2.37 9.45 -11.40
C ILE A 280 -0.88 9.64 -11.70
N ASP A 281 -0.26 10.53 -10.93
CA ASP A 281 1.10 10.99 -11.14
C ASP A 281 1.88 10.77 -9.84
N HIS A 282 2.81 9.80 -9.86
CA HIS A 282 3.59 9.35 -8.70
C HIS A 282 2.77 9.04 -7.43
N ALA A 283 1.51 8.63 -7.60
CA ALA A 283 0.55 8.42 -6.51
C ALA A 283 -0.17 7.07 -6.64
N ALA A 284 0.52 6.04 -7.14
CA ALA A 284 -0.10 4.76 -7.49
C ALA A 284 -0.75 4.04 -6.30
N GLU A 285 -0.24 4.21 -5.07
CA GLU A 285 -0.86 3.64 -3.87
C GLU A 285 -2.28 4.22 -3.62
N ASN A 286 -2.59 5.42 -4.13
CA ASN A 286 -3.90 6.07 -3.98
C ASN A 286 -4.84 5.83 -5.18
N SER A 287 -4.51 4.88 -6.06
CA SER A 287 -5.25 4.68 -7.32
C SER A 287 -6.74 4.38 -7.11
N TYR A 288 -7.10 3.65 -6.04
CA TYR A 288 -8.50 3.36 -5.72
C TYR A 288 -9.30 4.63 -5.43
N GLU A 289 -8.73 5.57 -4.70
CA GLU A 289 -9.37 6.81 -4.27
C GLU A 289 -9.39 7.82 -5.42
N LEU A 290 -8.27 7.95 -6.14
CA LEU A 290 -8.12 8.87 -7.26
C LEU A 290 -9.02 8.50 -8.44
N ALA A 291 -9.14 7.20 -8.75
CA ALA A 291 -9.95 6.72 -9.87
C ALA A 291 -11.43 6.57 -9.56
N SER A 292 -11.90 7.03 -8.40
CA SER A 292 -13.32 6.98 -8.05
C SER A 292 -14.18 7.71 -9.10
N GLY A 293 -15.07 6.94 -9.74
CA GLY A 293 -15.96 7.40 -10.80
C GLY A 293 -15.26 7.77 -12.12
N ALA A 294 -14.02 7.35 -12.32
CA ALA A 294 -13.29 7.56 -13.57
C ALA A 294 -13.69 6.53 -14.64
N GLU A 295 -13.70 6.97 -15.90
CA GLU A 295 -13.89 6.13 -17.09
C GLU A 295 -12.56 5.91 -17.84
N LEU A 296 -11.54 6.71 -17.52
CA LEU A 296 -10.19 6.64 -18.08
C LEU A 296 -9.20 7.24 -17.07
N ALA A 297 -8.01 6.68 -16.95
CA ALA A 297 -6.93 7.28 -16.18
C ALA A 297 -5.72 7.59 -17.07
N VAL A 298 -5.05 8.70 -16.83
CA VAL A 298 -3.70 8.96 -17.33
C VAL A 298 -2.73 8.63 -16.20
N THR A 299 -1.74 7.77 -16.46
CA THR A 299 -0.70 7.42 -15.48
C THR A 299 0.64 7.97 -15.94
N VAL A 300 1.43 8.52 -15.03
CA VAL A 300 2.75 9.11 -15.33
C VAL A 300 3.82 8.42 -14.50
N GLY A 301 4.86 7.91 -15.17
CA GLY A 301 5.93 7.13 -14.58
C GLY A 301 5.77 5.64 -14.82
N ASP A 302 6.90 4.95 -15.00
CA ASP A 302 6.96 3.50 -15.22
C ASP A 302 6.29 2.71 -14.07
N ASP A 303 6.73 2.94 -12.84
CA ASP A 303 6.20 2.22 -11.67
C ASP A 303 4.75 2.61 -11.36
N THR A 304 4.42 3.89 -11.55
CA THR A 304 3.04 4.36 -11.39
C THR A 304 2.12 3.68 -12.39
N THR A 305 2.55 3.59 -13.66
CA THR A 305 1.78 2.93 -14.72
C THR A 305 1.64 1.44 -14.45
N ALA A 306 2.67 0.77 -13.96
CA ALA A 306 2.61 -0.66 -13.61
C ALA A 306 1.66 -0.93 -12.44
N ILE A 307 1.80 -0.20 -11.33
CA ILE A 307 0.99 -0.40 -10.11
C ILE A 307 -0.46 0.07 -10.34
N ALA A 308 -0.65 1.29 -10.85
CA ALA A 308 -1.98 1.82 -11.08
C ALA A 308 -2.70 1.04 -12.18
N GLY A 309 -2.01 0.66 -13.26
CA GLY A 309 -2.56 -0.20 -14.30
C GLY A 309 -3.10 -1.52 -13.74
N ASP A 310 -2.33 -2.19 -12.88
CA ASP A 310 -2.77 -3.44 -12.24
C ASP A 310 -3.99 -3.23 -11.33
N ILE A 311 -4.01 -2.15 -10.53
CA ILE A 311 -5.18 -1.81 -9.71
C ILE A 311 -6.41 -1.54 -10.60
N LEU A 312 -6.26 -0.69 -11.61
CA LEU A 312 -7.35 -0.24 -12.49
C LEU A 312 -7.89 -1.35 -13.38
N TYR A 313 -7.08 -2.38 -13.69
CA TYR A 313 -7.53 -3.61 -14.32
C TYR A 313 -8.72 -4.24 -13.59
N ARG A 314 -8.68 -4.28 -12.26
CA ARG A 314 -9.76 -4.85 -11.43
C ARG A 314 -10.98 -3.94 -11.37
N LEU A 315 -10.79 -2.64 -11.54
CA LEU A 315 -11.89 -1.66 -11.59
C LEU A 315 -12.54 -1.58 -12.98
N GLY A 316 -11.90 -2.14 -13.99
CA GLY A 316 -12.33 -2.08 -15.39
C GLY A 316 -12.10 -0.71 -16.03
N ILE A 317 -11.07 0.02 -15.57
CA ILE A 317 -10.76 1.37 -16.02
C ILE A 317 -9.53 1.30 -16.93
N PRO A 318 -9.64 1.65 -18.22
CA PRO A 318 -8.49 1.72 -19.11
C PRO A 318 -7.56 2.87 -18.73
N ILE A 319 -6.29 2.76 -19.13
CA ILE A 319 -5.26 3.77 -18.88
C ILE A 319 -4.65 4.31 -20.18
N ILE A 320 -4.19 5.56 -20.13
CA ILE A 320 -3.15 6.09 -21.01
C ILE A 320 -1.89 6.22 -20.15
N GLY A 321 -0.97 5.26 -20.25
CA GLY A 321 0.29 5.26 -19.54
C GLY A 321 1.33 6.11 -20.25
N ILE A 322 2.04 6.95 -19.52
CA ILE A 322 3.15 7.79 -19.99
C ILE A 322 4.39 7.36 -19.21
N THR A 323 5.37 6.80 -19.92
CA THR A 323 6.51 6.09 -19.33
C THR A 323 7.77 6.40 -20.14
N ASP A 324 8.97 6.28 -19.55
CA ASP A 324 10.24 6.66 -20.19
C ASP A 324 11.31 5.54 -20.16
N GLY A 325 11.00 4.44 -19.49
CA GLY A 325 11.83 3.23 -19.44
C GLY A 325 12.62 3.09 -18.15
N ASP A 326 12.40 3.96 -17.15
CA ASP A 326 13.16 4.01 -15.90
C ASP A 326 12.62 3.12 -14.75
N CYS A 327 11.98 2.00 -15.08
CA CYS A 327 11.29 1.15 -14.09
C CYS A 327 12.19 0.63 -12.94
N ASP A 328 11.70 0.77 -11.71
CA ASP A 328 12.36 0.26 -10.49
C ASP A 328 12.06 -1.21 -10.19
N ASN A 329 11.26 -1.88 -11.03
CA ASN A 329 10.85 -3.29 -10.89
C ASN A 329 10.19 -3.61 -9.54
N VAL A 330 9.35 -2.70 -9.03
CA VAL A 330 8.66 -2.84 -7.73
C VAL A 330 7.46 -3.81 -7.76
N THR A 331 7.07 -4.30 -8.94
CA THR A 331 5.97 -5.25 -9.15
C THR A 331 6.37 -6.38 -10.09
N CYS A 332 5.97 -7.62 -9.81
CA CYS A 332 6.40 -8.78 -10.60
C CYS A 332 5.53 -9.10 -11.83
N GLU A 333 4.24 -8.71 -11.88
CA GLU A 333 3.32 -9.08 -12.97
C GLU A 333 2.13 -8.09 -13.07
N SER A 334 2.33 -6.92 -13.69
CA SER A 334 1.25 -5.94 -13.86
C SER A 334 0.28 -6.35 -14.97
N LYS A 335 -1.02 -6.24 -14.71
CA LYS A 335 -2.07 -6.38 -15.72
C LYS A 335 -2.57 -5.02 -16.17
N ILE A 336 -2.82 -4.87 -17.46
CA ILE A 336 -3.40 -3.64 -18.02
C ILE A 336 -4.75 -3.96 -18.65
N PHE A 337 -5.75 -3.11 -18.40
CA PHE A 337 -7.12 -3.35 -18.85
C PHE A 337 -7.20 -3.22 -20.38
N PRO A 338 -7.95 -4.09 -21.09
CA PRO A 338 -8.14 -3.96 -22.53
C PRO A 338 -8.72 -2.60 -22.93
N GLY A 339 -8.21 -2.01 -24.01
CA GLY A 339 -8.50 -0.65 -24.46
C GLY A 339 -7.56 0.41 -23.89
N SER A 340 -6.58 0.01 -23.06
CA SER A 340 -5.52 0.90 -22.60
C SER A 340 -4.44 1.09 -23.66
N VAL A 341 -3.70 2.19 -23.53
CA VAL A 341 -2.50 2.46 -24.32
C VAL A 341 -1.37 2.88 -23.40
N VAL A 342 -0.16 2.41 -23.64
CA VAL A 342 1.05 2.88 -22.95
C VAL A 342 2.00 3.48 -23.97
N LEU A 343 2.36 4.73 -23.73
CA LEU A 343 3.34 5.51 -24.50
C LEU A 343 4.70 5.35 -23.82
N ARG A 344 5.64 4.75 -24.53
CA ARG A 344 7.05 4.74 -24.15
C ARG A 344 7.70 5.94 -24.80
N LEU A 345 8.19 6.84 -23.99
CA LEU A 345 8.85 8.07 -24.40
C LEU A 345 10.36 7.94 -24.31
N ILE A 346 11.06 8.87 -24.93
CA ILE A 346 12.49 9.09 -24.73
C ILE A 346 12.74 9.32 -23.23
N ARG A 347 13.78 8.67 -22.72
CA ARG A 347 14.19 8.75 -21.31
C ARG A 347 14.19 10.18 -20.76
N GLY A 348 13.58 10.35 -19.59
CA GLY A 348 13.41 11.61 -18.85
C GLY A 348 12.24 12.48 -19.32
N SER A 349 11.38 11.99 -20.22
CA SER A 349 10.31 12.79 -20.83
C SER A 349 8.91 12.56 -20.23
N ASP A 350 8.72 11.51 -19.45
CA ASP A 350 7.42 11.15 -18.85
C ASP A 350 6.88 12.25 -17.92
N ASP A 351 7.71 12.77 -17.01
CA ASP A 351 7.36 13.84 -16.09
C ASP A 351 7.02 15.15 -16.84
N ILE A 352 7.75 15.42 -17.93
CA ILE A 352 7.54 16.61 -18.77
C ILE A 352 6.19 16.53 -19.48
N VAL A 353 5.92 15.40 -20.14
CA VAL A 353 4.66 15.17 -20.85
C VAL A 353 3.50 15.09 -19.86
N GLY A 354 3.66 14.40 -18.72
CA GLY A 354 2.67 14.32 -17.65
C GLY A 354 2.27 15.70 -17.11
N LYS A 355 3.25 16.57 -16.84
CA LYS A 355 3.01 17.96 -16.43
C LYS A 355 2.25 18.74 -17.49
N ARG A 356 2.59 18.56 -18.77
CA ARG A 356 1.89 19.21 -19.88
C ARG A 356 0.45 18.71 -20.03
N VAL A 357 0.20 17.40 -19.91
CA VAL A 357 -1.18 16.85 -19.88
C VAL A 357 -1.98 17.50 -18.74
N LYS A 358 -1.40 17.62 -17.55
CA LYS A 358 -2.04 18.29 -16.42
C LYS A 358 -2.38 19.75 -16.71
N GLN A 359 -1.44 20.52 -17.25
CA GLN A 359 -1.64 21.96 -17.48
C GLN A 359 -2.52 22.26 -18.70
N GLU A 360 -2.23 21.63 -19.84
CA GLU A 360 -2.83 21.94 -21.14
C GLU A 360 -4.19 21.26 -21.31
N LEU A 361 -4.31 19.97 -20.93
CA LEU A 361 -5.54 19.19 -21.16
C LEU A 361 -6.46 19.17 -19.94
N LEU A 362 -5.90 19.07 -18.73
CA LEU A 362 -6.67 19.04 -17.48
C LEU A 362 -6.76 20.41 -16.76
N ARG A 363 -6.21 21.48 -17.36
CA ARG A 363 -6.28 22.86 -16.83
C ARG A 363 -5.76 23.01 -15.40
N GLY A 364 -4.67 22.32 -15.10
CA GLY A 364 -4.02 22.28 -13.79
C GLY A 364 -4.69 21.37 -12.75
N GLN A 365 -5.82 20.73 -13.09
CA GLN A 365 -6.55 19.82 -12.20
C GLN A 365 -6.05 18.38 -12.31
N ASN A 366 -6.34 17.55 -11.32
CA ASN A 366 -6.06 16.10 -11.36
C ASN A 366 -7.20 15.28 -11.97
N SER A 367 -8.32 15.91 -12.35
CA SER A 367 -9.41 15.24 -13.04
C SER A 367 -10.29 16.23 -13.78
N ALA A 368 -10.90 15.79 -14.89
CA ALA A 368 -11.88 16.56 -15.65
C ALA A 368 -12.87 15.62 -16.36
N VAL A 369 -14.04 16.14 -16.72
CA VAL A 369 -15.04 15.42 -17.52
C VAL A 369 -14.91 15.85 -18.96
N PHE A 370 -14.81 14.88 -19.86
CA PHE A 370 -14.70 15.09 -21.30
C PHE A 370 -15.91 14.50 -22.00
N GLU A 371 -16.43 15.19 -23.02
CA GLU A 371 -17.54 14.69 -23.84
C GLU A 371 -17.11 13.59 -24.81
N ASN A 372 -15.82 13.53 -25.14
CA ASN A 372 -15.27 12.55 -26.05
C ASN A 372 -13.89 12.07 -25.56
N LEU A 373 -13.87 10.90 -24.92
CA LEU A 373 -12.63 10.26 -24.44
C LEU A 373 -11.68 9.86 -25.58
N PHE A 374 -12.19 9.56 -26.77
CA PHE A 374 -11.36 9.26 -27.93
C PHE A 374 -10.57 10.50 -28.38
N ALA A 375 -11.24 11.65 -28.47
CA ALA A 375 -10.56 12.91 -28.77
C ALA A 375 -9.51 13.26 -27.72
N PHE A 376 -9.80 13.03 -26.44
CA PHE A 376 -8.81 13.22 -25.36
C PHE A 376 -7.58 12.31 -25.53
N LYS A 377 -7.75 11.03 -25.89
CA LYS A 377 -6.63 10.11 -26.19
C LYS A 377 -5.76 10.67 -27.33
N GLU A 378 -6.37 11.14 -28.41
CA GLU A 378 -5.65 11.74 -29.54
C GLU A 378 -4.90 13.02 -29.14
N ASP A 379 -5.48 13.84 -28.25
CA ASP A 379 -4.81 15.04 -27.76
C ASP A 379 -3.60 14.71 -26.89
N VAL A 380 -3.66 13.66 -26.06
CA VAL A 380 -2.50 13.16 -25.30
C VAL A 380 -1.40 12.64 -26.24
N LEU A 381 -1.77 11.86 -27.27
CA LEU A 381 -0.84 11.34 -28.28
C LEU A 381 -0.11 12.48 -29.01
N LYS A 382 -0.84 13.49 -29.49
CA LYS A 382 -0.25 14.67 -30.14
C LYS A 382 0.66 15.44 -29.20
N LEU A 383 0.29 15.56 -27.93
CA LEU A 383 1.09 16.27 -26.94
C LEU A 383 2.46 15.58 -26.74
N ALA A 384 2.48 14.25 -26.79
CA ALA A 384 3.65 13.40 -26.61
C ALA A 384 4.42 13.07 -27.91
N GLU A 385 3.87 13.39 -29.08
CA GLU A 385 4.31 12.91 -30.42
C GLU A 385 5.83 12.99 -30.64
N LEU A 386 6.46 14.12 -30.31
CA LEU A 386 7.89 14.35 -30.51
C LEU A 386 8.80 13.53 -29.59
N SER A 387 8.23 12.95 -28.54
CA SER A 387 8.93 12.20 -27.50
C SER A 387 8.62 10.71 -27.53
N ILE A 388 7.67 10.23 -28.34
CA ILE A 388 7.28 8.81 -28.39
C ILE A 388 8.36 7.97 -29.09
N GLU A 389 8.82 6.92 -28.43
CA GLU A 389 9.64 5.85 -29.01
C GLU A 389 8.78 4.67 -29.44
N ASP A 390 7.85 4.23 -28.59
CA ASP A 390 6.96 3.10 -28.85
C ASP A 390 5.55 3.33 -28.28
N VAL A 391 4.56 2.66 -28.87
CA VAL A 391 3.16 2.67 -28.42
C VAL A 391 2.68 1.23 -28.25
N PHE A 392 2.22 0.90 -27.05
CA PHE A 392 1.68 -0.43 -26.71
C PHE A 392 0.17 -0.33 -26.50
N GLU A 393 -0.60 -1.09 -27.29
CA GLU A 393 -2.05 -1.22 -27.11
C GLU A 393 -2.39 -2.57 -26.47
N TYR A 394 -3.37 -2.56 -25.55
CA TYR A 394 -3.76 -3.72 -24.73
C TYR A 394 -5.20 -4.17 -24.95
#